data_AF-A0AA39JZ71-F1
#
_entry.id   AF-A0AA39JZ71-F1
#
_cell.length_a   1.000
_cell.length_b   1.000
_cell.length_c   1.000
_cell.angle_alpha   90.00
_cell.angle_beta   90.00
_cell.angle_gamma   90.00
#
_symmetry.space_group_name_H-M   'P 1'
#
loop_
_entity.id
_entity.type
_entity.pdbx_description
1 polymer ?
#
loop_
_entity_poly.entity_id
_entity_poly.type
_entity_poly.pdbx_seq_one_letter_code
_entity_poly.pdbx_strand_id
1 'polypeptide(L)'
;MLAIASWSFLILKCCTLFIFLYSFPPLWPPVTCYMIWVYCLDKSPEHGGRVWHWYRRCSWWRYFVAYYPITCLKEADLPPSRTYVFGYHPHGIIGTGAFANFATDTTGVSKLFPGITTHLLTLSSNFKLPFYRECMIHLGMGSMSKRSCINILQSGPGQSITIVVGGAAEILSAHPGTADLTLRKRLGFIKLAIQEGADLVPVFSGENDILSQLPNEKGSVIYMFQKKLLEMFGFTLSLLHGRGLLNYNLGLLPYRQRITAVV
;
A
#
# COMPACT_ATOMS: atom_id res chain seq x y z
N MET A 1 -11.67 -12.80 8.32
CA MET A 1 -12.44 -11.57 8.61
C MET A 1 -11.75 -10.68 9.62
N LEU A 2 -11.41 -11.17 10.82
CA LEU A 2 -10.73 -10.37 11.85
C LEU A 2 -9.45 -9.66 11.37
N ALA A 3 -8.62 -10.36 10.58
CA ALA A 3 -7.40 -9.79 10.01
C ALA A 3 -7.67 -8.57 9.12
N ILE A 4 -8.67 -8.66 8.25
CA ILE A 4 -9.10 -7.56 7.38
C ILE A 4 -9.64 -6.41 8.21
N ALA A 5 -10.60 -6.68 9.09
CA ALA A 5 -11.19 -5.64 9.94
C ALA A 5 -10.13 -4.93 10.79
N SER A 6 -9.20 -5.69 11.39
CA SER A 6 -8.14 -5.08 12.18
C SER A 6 -7.22 -4.18 11.36
N TRP A 7 -6.91 -4.58 10.13
CA TRP A 7 -6.11 -3.77 9.21
C TRP A 7 -6.87 -2.52 8.75
N SER A 8 -8.13 -2.67 8.34
CA SER A 8 -8.99 -1.56 7.90
C SER A 8 -9.18 -0.49 8.99
N PHE A 9 -9.26 -0.90 10.26
CA PHE A 9 -9.38 0.01 11.40
C PHE A 9 -8.03 0.37 12.05
N LEU A 10 -6.90 -0.01 11.48
CA LEU A 10 -5.59 0.17 12.13
C LEU A 10 -5.27 1.64 12.40
N ILE A 11 -5.50 2.51 11.41
CA ILE A 11 -5.30 3.97 11.56
C ILE A 11 -6.14 4.51 12.71
N LEU A 12 -7.43 4.17 12.76
CA LEU A 12 -8.34 4.61 13.82
C LEU A 12 -7.84 4.16 15.20
N LYS A 13 -7.46 2.88 15.33
CA LYS A 13 -6.91 2.33 16.59
C LYS A 13 -5.64 3.07 17.03
N CYS A 14 -4.71 3.31 16.11
CA CYS A 14 -3.47 4.02 16.39
C CYS A 14 -3.73 5.48 16.81
N CYS A 15 -4.62 6.19 16.12
CA CYS A 15 -4.99 7.55 16.47
C CYS A 15 -5.68 7.63 17.84
N THR A 16 -6.64 6.73 18.12
CA THR A 16 -7.31 6.66 19.42
C THR A 16 -6.32 6.37 20.56
N LEU A 17 -5.40 5.42 20.36
CA LEU A 17 -4.35 5.12 21.34
C LEU A 17 -3.46 6.34 21.57
N PHE A 18 -3.04 7.04 20.52
CA PHE A 18 -2.22 8.25 20.63
C PHE A 18 -2.93 9.36 21.40
N ILE A 19 -4.18 9.65 21.06
CA ILE A 19 -4.99 10.66 21.76
C ILE A 19 -5.17 10.27 23.22
N PHE A 20 -5.45 9.00 23.51
CA PHE A 20 -5.59 8.49 24.87
C PHE A 20 -4.30 8.68 25.70
N LEU A 21 -3.14 8.29 25.15
CA LEU A 21 -1.85 8.47 25.83
C LEU A 21 -1.54 9.95 26.06
N TYR A 22 -1.85 10.81 25.09
CA TYR A 22 -1.65 12.25 25.22
C TYR A 22 -2.66 12.93 26.17
N SER A 23 -3.80 12.29 26.46
CA SER A 23 -4.78 12.82 27.40
C SER A 23 -4.34 12.71 28.86
N PHE A 24 -3.27 11.97 29.16
CA PHE A 24 -2.75 11.77 30.51
C PHE A 24 -1.40 12.49 30.70
N PRO A 25 -1.35 13.61 31.45
CA PRO A 25 -0.15 14.46 31.56
C PRO A 25 1.15 13.76 31.96
N PRO A 26 1.15 12.76 32.87
CA PRO A 26 2.37 12.03 33.21
C PRO A 26 3.02 11.28 32.03
N LEU A 27 2.28 11.00 30.95
CA LEU A 27 2.80 10.38 29.72
C LEU A 27 3.29 11.40 28.69
N TRP A 28 3.16 12.70 28.93
CA TRP A 28 3.62 13.71 27.97
C TRP A 28 5.12 13.65 27.69
N PRO A 29 6.02 13.47 28.68
CA PRO A 29 7.45 13.37 28.38
C PRO A 29 7.77 12.23 27.40
N PRO A 30 7.38 10.95 27.63
CA PRO A 30 7.70 9.88 26.68
C PRO A 30 7.00 10.05 25.33
N VAL A 31 5.74 10.51 25.30
CA VAL A 31 5.04 10.75 24.03
C VAL A 31 5.72 11.87 23.23
N THR A 32 6.16 12.94 23.89
CA THR A 32 6.86 14.06 23.25
C THR A 32 8.22 13.62 22.73
N CYS A 33 8.99 12.84 23.51
CA CYS A 33 10.25 12.26 23.04
C CYS A 33 10.04 11.38 21.81
N TYR A 34 9.01 10.53 21.81
CA TYR A 34 8.65 9.73 20.65
C TYR A 34 8.34 10.61 19.43
N MET A 35 7.55 11.68 19.60
CA MET A 35 7.19 12.58 18.50
C MET A 35 8.42 13.33 17.94
N ILE A 36 9.31 13.83 18.80
CA ILE A 36 10.57 14.45 18.38
C ILE A 36 11.39 13.44 17.56
N TRP A 37 11.50 12.21 18.04
CA TRP A 37 12.22 11.17 17.29
C TRP A 37 11.57 10.90 15.93
N VAL A 38 10.24 10.77 15.86
CA VAL A 38 9.50 10.54 14.60
C VAL A 38 9.73 11.67 13.59
N TYR A 39 9.65 12.94 14.02
CA TYR A 39 9.67 14.08 13.08
C TYR A 39 11.06 14.63 12.80
N CYS A 40 12.00 14.51 13.75
CA CYS A 40 13.30 15.15 13.64
C CYS A 40 14.43 14.17 13.35
N LEU A 41 14.31 12.90 13.77
CA LEU A 41 15.44 11.96 13.76
C LEU A 41 15.22 10.77 12.82
N ASP A 42 14.02 10.20 12.79
CA ASP A 42 13.77 8.93 12.12
C ASP A 42 13.57 9.07 10.61
N LYS A 43 14.62 8.73 9.84
CA LYS A 43 14.62 8.73 8.38
C LYS A 43 14.28 7.37 7.76
N SER A 44 13.91 6.37 8.57
CA SER A 44 13.67 5.00 8.11
C SER A 44 12.65 4.91 6.96
N PRO A 45 11.54 5.68 6.93
CA PRO A 45 10.60 5.64 5.80
C PRO A 45 11.21 5.95 4.43
N GLU A 46 12.34 6.66 4.40
CA GLU A 46 13.05 7.02 3.16
C GLU A 46 14.24 6.11 2.85
N HIS A 47 14.46 5.06 3.64
CA HIS A 47 15.62 4.16 3.50
C HIS A 47 15.19 2.69 3.61
N GLY A 48 14.00 2.34 3.11
CA GLY A 48 13.51 0.96 3.10
C GLY A 48 12.89 0.46 4.42
N GLY A 49 12.79 1.34 5.42
CA GLY A 49 12.20 1.04 6.71
C GLY A 49 13.13 0.26 7.66
N ARG A 50 12.53 -0.37 8.67
CA ARG A 50 13.20 -1.24 9.64
C ARG A 50 12.51 -2.59 9.59
N VAL A 51 12.80 -3.36 8.54
CA VAL A 51 12.07 -4.59 8.26
C VAL A 51 12.17 -5.53 9.45
N TRP A 52 11.04 -5.85 10.05
CA TRP A 52 10.96 -6.88 11.07
C TRP A 52 10.41 -8.15 10.45
N HIS A 53 11.32 -9.04 10.05
CA HIS A 53 10.97 -10.24 9.30
C HIS A 53 9.94 -11.14 9.99
N TRP A 54 9.95 -11.19 11.33
CA TRP A 54 8.95 -11.93 12.10
C TRP A 54 7.56 -11.30 11.94
N TYR A 55 7.46 -9.97 12.02
CA TYR A 55 6.20 -9.27 11.77
C TYR A 55 5.73 -9.42 10.32
N ARG A 56 6.64 -9.28 9.34
CA ARG A 56 6.35 -9.43 7.91
C ARG A 56 5.86 -10.83 7.51
N ARG A 57 6.29 -11.86 8.24
CA ARG A 57 5.94 -13.29 8.00
C ARG A 57 4.99 -13.88 9.04
N CYS A 58 4.43 -13.05 9.94
CA CYS A 58 3.61 -13.57 11.02
C CYS A 58 2.30 -14.20 10.49
N SER A 59 1.75 -15.13 11.26
CA SER A 59 0.54 -15.86 10.85
C SER A 59 -0.69 -14.95 10.67
N TRP A 60 -0.68 -13.74 11.25
CA TRP A 60 -1.74 -12.75 11.07
C TRP A 60 -2.00 -12.43 9.59
N TRP A 61 -0.94 -12.24 8.81
CA TRP A 61 -1.02 -11.94 7.38
C TRP A 61 -1.52 -13.12 6.55
N ARG A 62 -1.36 -14.37 7.02
CA ARG A 62 -1.91 -15.54 6.34
C ARG A 62 -3.44 -15.50 6.36
N TYR A 63 -4.04 -15.06 7.46
CA TYR A 63 -5.49 -14.84 7.54
C TYR A 63 -5.96 -13.67 6.67
N PHE A 64 -5.11 -12.66 6.47
CA PHE A 64 -5.37 -11.56 5.54
C PHE A 64 -5.42 -12.06 4.10
N VAL A 65 -4.39 -12.79 3.66
CA VAL A 65 -4.27 -13.38 2.32
C VAL A 65 -5.39 -14.39 2.04
N ALA A 66 -5.70 -15.28 2.99
CA ALA A 66 -6.71 -16.31 2.83
C ALA A 66 -8.15 -15.75 2.74
N TYR A 67 -8.35 -14.49 3.14
CA TYR A 67 -9.62 -13.83 2.94
C TYR A 67 -9.89 -13.61 1.45
N TYR A 68 -8.97 -13.01 0.69
CA TYR A 68 -9.11 -12.68 -0.74
C TYR A 68 -8.46 -13.70 -1.70
N PRO A 69 -8.37 -14.97 -1.29
CA PRO A 69 -7.34 -15.93 -1.76
C PRO A 69 -6.22 -15.34 -2.64
N ILE A 70 -5.38 -14.47 -2.06
CA ILE A 70 -4.39 -13.70 -2.83
C ILE A 70 -3.26 -14.61 -3.31
N THR A 71 -2.89 -14.49 -4.58
CA THR A 71 -1.78 -15.22 -5.19
C THR A 71 -0.87 -14.30 -5.98
N CYS A 72 0.40 -14.68 -6.09
CA CYS A 72 1.39 -14.03 -6.93
C CYS A 72 1.93 -15.07 -7.92
N LEU A 73 1.80 -14.78 -9.21
CA LEU A 73 2.32 -15.60 -10.30
C LEU A 73 3.54 -14.91 -10.89
N LYS A 74 4.57 -15.70 -11.15
CA LYS A 74 5.81 -15.25 -11.76
C LYS A 74 5.84 -15.70 -13.21
N GLU A 75 6.01 -14.76 -14.14
CA GLU A 75 6.18 -15.04 -15.57
C GLU A 75 7.65 -15.07 -16.00
N ALA A 76 8.50 -14.28 -15.34
CA ALA A 76 9.92 -14.16 -15.70
C ALA A 76 10.87 -14.26 -14.50
N ASP A 77 12.06 -14.80 -14.75
CA ASP A 77 13.17 -14.76 -13.80
C ASP A 77 13.79 -13.37 -13.76
N LEU A 78 14.01 -12.85 -12.55
CA LEU A 78 14.65 -11.57 -12.31
C LEU A 78 16.01 -11.81 -11.63
N PRO A 79 17.13 -11.48 -12.27
CA PRO A 79 18.45 -11.58 -11.65
C PRO A 79 18.57 -10.76 -10.35
N PRO A 80 19.05 -11.34 -9.23
CA PRO A 80 19.18 -10.61 -7.96
C PRO A 80 20.32 -9.58 -7.95
N SER A 81 21.18 -9.58 -8.97
CA SER A 81 22.27 -8.62 -9.12
C SER A 81 21.80 -7.23 -9.59
N ARG A 82 20.53 -7.08 -9.95
CA ARG A 82 19.93 -5.82 -10.41
C ARG A 82 18.90 -5.28 -9.43
N THR A 83 18.53 -4.03 -9.63
CA THR A 83 17.46 -3.37 -8.90
C THR A 83 16.29 -3.12 -9.83
N TYR A 84 15.07 -3.14 -9.27
CA TYR A 84 13.85 -3.11 -10.05
C TYR A 84 12.87 -2.06 -9.53
N VAL A 85 12.09 -1.52 -10.46
CA VAL A 85 10.89 -0.74 -10.16
C VAL A 85 9.68 -1.54 -10.64
N PHE A 86 8.97 -2.13 -9.68
CA PHE A 86 7.73 -2.86 -9.94
C PHE A 86 6.59 -1.86 -10.12
N GLY A 87 6.05 -1.77 -11.33
CA GLY A 87 4.91 -0.92 -11.67
C GLY A 87 3.59 -1.67 -11.50
N TYR A 88 2.95 -1.50 -10.34
CA TYR A 88 1.73 -2.23 -9.98
C TYR A 88 0.46 -1.55 -10.50
N HIS A 89 -0.38 -2.33 -11.15
CA HIS A 89 -1.67 -1.91 -11.70
C HIS A 89 -2.74 -3.02 -11.68
N PRO A 90 -4.02 -2.64 -11.76
CA PRO A 90 -4.58 -1.37 -11.29
C PRO A 90 -4.29 -1.12 -9.81
N HIS A 91 -4.39 0.14 -9.36
CA HIS A 91 -4.31 0.48 -7.94
C HIS A 91 -5.42 -0.19 -7.11
N GLY A 92 -6.58 -0.42 -7.73
CA GLY A 92 -7.81 -0.71 -7.00
C GLY A 92 -8.17 0.44 -6.06
N ILE A 93 -9.14 0.22 -5.18
CA ILE A 93 -9.54 1.25 -4.22
C ILE A 93 -8.54 1.33 -3.04
N ILE A 94 -8.03 0.18 -2.58
CA ILE A 94 -7.26 0.08 -1.33
C ILE A 94 -5.84 -0.51 -1.55
N GLY A 95 -5.50 -1.08 -2.71
CA GLY A 95 -4.18 -1.67 -2.96
C GLY A 95 -3.93 -2.94 -2.14
N THR A 96 -4.94 -3.80 -2.02
CA THR A 96 -4.92 -4.97 -1.11
C THR A 96 -3.96 -6.06 -1.60
N GLY A 97 -3.95 -6.32 -2.90
CA GLY A 97 -3.01 -7.24 -3.53
C GLY A 97 -1.58 -6.70 -3.50
N ALA A 98 -1.40 -5.39 -3.72
CA ALA A 98 -0.09 -4.75 -3.63
C ALA A 98 0.49 -4.93 -2.22
N PHE A 99 -0.32 -4.64 -1.19
CA PHE A 99 0.06 -4.84 0.20
C PHE A 99 0.43 -6.30 0.52
N ALA A 100 -0.44 -7.24 0.16
CA ALA A 100 -0.25 -8.66 0.49
C ALA A 100 0.91 -9.32 -0.26
N ASN A 101 1.25 -8.84 -1.46
CA ASN A 101 2.35 -9.39 -2.26
C ASN A 101 3.68 -8.71 -1.94
N PHE A 102 3.70 -7.39 -1.79
CA PHE A 102 4.97 -6.63 -1.76
C PHE A 102 5.31 -6.03 -0.40
N ALA A 103 4.36 -5.90 0.53
CA ALA A 103 4.64 -5.47 1.91
C ALA A 103 4.74 -6.67 2.87
N THR A 104 3.82 -7.63 2.78
CA THR A 104 3.94 -8.89 3.53
C THR A 104 4.70 -9.92 2.71
N ASP A 105 5.21 -10.98 3.35
CA ASP A 105 5.91 -12.07 2.66
C ASP A 105 5.09 -13.37 2.73
N THR A 106 3.77 -13.24 2.66
CA THR A 106 2.83 -14.36 2.85
C THR A 106 2.41 -15.07 1.58
N THR A 107 2.46 -14.39 0.43
CA THR A 107 2.20 -15.00 -0.88
C THR A 107 3.46 -15.63 -1.50
N GLY A 108 4.60 -15.55 -0.80
CA GLY A 108 5.84 -16.21 -1.20
C GLY A 108 6.67 -15.42 -2.22
N VAL A 109 6.49 -14.11 -2.34
CA VAL A 109 7.26 -13.26 -3.26
C VAL A 109 8.77 -13.38 -3.05
N SER A 110 9.25 -13.48 -1.80
CA SER A 110 10.68 -13.71 -1.52
C SER A 110 11.21 -15.04 -2.07
N LYS A 111 10.34 -16.03 -2.25
CA LYS A 111 10.69 -17.34 -2.86
C LYS A 111 10.61 -17.30 -4.37
N LEU A 112 9.65 -16.55 -4.93
CA LEU A 112 9.52 -16.35 -6.38
C LEU A 112 10.70 -15.56 -6.95
N PHE A 113 11.16 -14.55 -6.20
CA PHE A 113 12.24 -13.65 -6.57
C PHE A 113 13.35 -13.67 -5.50
N PRO A 114 14.12 -14.77 -5.42
CA PRO A 114 15.16 -14.92 -4.40
C PRO A 114 16.24 -13.85 -4.56
N GLY A 115 16.63 -13.23 -3.45
CA GLY A 115 17.63 -12.15 -3.45
C GLY A 115 17.07 -10.77 -3.81
N ILE A 116 15.79 -10.65 -4.18
CA ILE A 116 15.13 -9.37 -4.42
C ILE A 116 14.28 -9.00 -3.21
N THR A 117 14.55 -7.83 -2.63
CA THR A 117 13.74 -7.25 -1.56
C THR A 117 12.88 -6.15 -2.15
N THR A 118 11.57 -6.35 -2.13
CA THR A 118 10.61 -5.34 -2.56
C THR A 118 10.14 -4.48 -1.40
N HIS A 119 10.16 -3.16 -1.60
CA HIS A 119 9.62 -2.15 -0.71
C HIS A 119 8.38 -1.52 -1.33
N LEU A 120 7.19 -1.82 -0.79
CA LEU A 120 5.96 -1.19 -1.24
C LEU A 120 5.95 0.28 -0.81
N LEU A 121 5.81 1.19 -1.78
CA LEU A 121 5.79 2.62 -1.53
C LEU A 121 4.35 3.13 -1.40
N THR A 122 4.16 4.04 -0.44
CA THR A 122 2.85 4.61 -0.10
C THR A 122 2.97 6.07 0.30
N LEU A 123 1.83 6.74 0.48
CA LEU A 123 1.76 8.18 0.75
C LEU A 123 2.62 8.56 1.98
N SER A 124 3.44 9.60 1.84
CA SER A 124 4.38 10.03 2.90
C SER A 124 3.68 10.45 4.20
N SER A 125 2.43 10.88 4.14
CA SER A 125 1.64 11.25 5.33
C SER A 125 1.38 10.05 6.25
N ASN A 126 1.33 8.82 5.71
CA ASN A 126 1.17 7.62 6.52
C ASN A 126 2.29 7.45 7.56
N PHE A 127 3.51 7.92 7.23
CA PHE A 127 4.67 7.84 8.11
C PHE A 127 4.74 8.97 9.16
N LYS A 128 3.79 9.91 9.14
CA LYS A 128 3.62 10.95 10.16
C LYS A 128 2.63 10.52 11.26
N LEU A 129 1.82 9.49 11.01
CA LEU A 129 0.83 9.01 11.98
C LEU A 129 1.52 8.15 13.06
N PRO A 130 1.47 8.56 14.35
CA PRO A 130 2.04 7.81 15.46
C PRO A 130 1.54 6.36 15.49
N PHE A 131 2.42 5.42 15.82
CA PHE A 131 2.17 3.97 15.87
C PHE A 131 1.83 3.30 14.53
N TYR A 132 0.94 3.90 13.72
CA TYR A 132 0.60 3.39 12.39
C TYR A 132 1.85 3.30 11.50
N ARG A 133 2.69 4.34 11.54
CA ARG A 133 3.98 4.35 10.85
C ARG A 133 4.86 3.16 11.20
N GLU A 134 4.87 2.72 12.46
CA GLU A 134 5.72 1.61 12.89
C GLU A 134 5.25 0.32 12.24
N CYS A 135 3.94 0.08 12.17
CA CYS A 135 3.41 -1.10 11.47
C CYS A 135 3.89 -1.13 10.01
N MET A 136 3.89 0.01 9.31
CA MET A 136 4.32 0.09 7.91
C MET A 136 5.84 -0.09 7.75
N ILE A 137 6.63 0.59 8.59
CA ILE A 137 8.08 0.52 8.59
C ILE A 137 8.57 -0.91 8.89
N HIS A 138 7.91 -1.61 9.82
CA HIS A 138 8.25 -3.00 10.15
C HIS A 138 7.88 -4.00 9.05
N LEU A 139 6.94 -3.65 8.17
CA LEU A 139 6.67 -4.41 6.93
C LEU A 139 7.69 -4.11 5.83
N GLY A 140 8.56 -3.12 6.01
CA GLY A 140 9.49 -2.66 4.98
C GLY A 140 8.84 -1.75 3.94
N MET A 141 7.69 -1.14 4.27
CA MET A 141 7.07 -0.14 3.40
C MET A 141 7.86 1.16 3.44
N GLY A 142 7.90 1.86 2.30
CA GLY A 142 8.61 3.12 2.14
C GLY A 142 7.69 4.29 1.78
N SER A 143 8.23 5.49 1.97
CA SER A 143 7.59 6.73 1.54
C SER A 143 7.65 6.86 0.01
N MET A 144 6.55 7.26 -0.61
CA MET A 144 6.49 7.62 -2.04
C MET A 144 7.05 9.04 -2.26
N SER A 145 8.32 9.24 -1.93
CA SER A 145 9.08 10.45 -2.24
C SER A 145 10.22 10.11 -3.21
N LYS A 146 10.61 11.05 -4.08
CA LYS A 146 11.74 10.83 -5.01
C LYS A 146 13.00 10.40 -4.25
N ARG A 147 13.29 11.07 -3.13
CA ARG A 147 14.43 10.76 -2.26
C ARG A 147 14.39 9.33 -1.74
N SER A 148 13.24 8.89 -1.22
CA SER A 148 13.04 7.52 -0.74
C SER A 148 13.30 6.49 -1.83
N CYS A 149 12.77 6.73 -3.03
CA CYS A 149 12.98 5.82 -4.15
C CYS A 149 14.47 5.67 -4.50
N ILE A 150 15.18 6.80 -4.62
CA ILE A 150 16.62 6.83 -4.92
C ILE A 150 17.40 6.09 -3.84
N ASN A 151 17.18 6.45 -2.57
CA ASN A 151 17.88 5.85 -1.44
C ASN A 151 17.71 4.32 -1.39
N ILE A 152 16.50 3.82 -1.64
CA ILE A 152 16.24 2.37 -1.64
C ILE A 152 16.93 1.71 -2.84
N LEU A 153 16.77 2.24 -4.05
CA LEU A 153 17.40 1.67 -5.24
C LEU A 153 18.94 1.69 -5.18
N GLN A 154 19.52 2.68 -4.51
CA GLN A 154 20.96 2.80 -4.32
C GLN A 154 21.50 2.01 -3.12
N SER A 155 20.64 1.39 -2.31
CA SER A 155 21.08 0.65 -1.12
C SER A 155 21.77 -0.68 -1.42
N GLY A 156 21.66 -1.17 -2.65
CA GLY A 156 22.44 -2.29 -3.16
C GLY A 156 21.68 -3.18 -4.14
N PRO A 157 22.35 -4.20 -4.72
CA PRO A 157 21.72 -5.18 -5.59
C PRO A 157 20.51 -5.86 -4.92
N GLY A 158 19.46 -6.11 -5.70
CA GLY A 158 18.23 -6.74 -5.22
C GLY A 158 17.29 -5.80 -4.46
N GLN A 159 17.72 -4.60 -4.06
CA GLN A 159 16.88 -3.62 -3.38
C GLN A 159 15.98 -2.91 -4.39
N SER A 160 14.68 -3.19 -4.30
CA SER A 160 13.71 -2.83 -5.33
C SER A 160 12.49 -2.18 -4.71
N ILE A 161 11.83 -1.33 -5.50
CA ILE A 161 10.64 -0.61 -5.05
C ILE A 161 9.41 -1.08 -5.82
N THR A 162 8.27 -1.10 -5.15
CA THR A 162 6.96 -1.32 -5.79
C THR A 162 6.15 -0.04 -5.70
N ILE A 163 5.74 0.46 -6.86
CA ILE A 163 4.96 1.68 -6.99
C ILE A 163 3.60 1.32 -7.55
N VAL A 164 2.55 1.74 -6.86
CA VAL A 164 1.19 1.67 -7.38
C VAL A 164 0.93 2.92 -8.23
N VAL A 165 1.20 2.81 -9.52
CA VAL A 165 1.37 3.95 -10.44
C VAL A 165 0.08 4.73 -10.68
N GLY A 166 -1.07 4.02 -10.67
CA GLY A 166 -2.38 4.62 -10.85
C GLY A 166 -2.74 5.68 -9.83
N GLY A 167 -2.39 5.40 -8.57
CA GLY A 167 -2.74 6.21 -7.42
C GLY A 167 -4.22 6.57 -7.36
N ALA A 168 -4.46 7.74 -6.78
CA ALA A 168 -5.74 8.44 -6.69
C ALA A 168 -6.61 8.45 -7.97
N ALA A 169 -6.01 8.51 -9.15
CA ALA A 169 -6.75 8.63 -10.42
C ALA A 169 -7.43 7.32 -10.82
N GLU A 170 -6.78 6.17 -10.57
CA GLU A 170 -7.36 4.86 -10.85
C GLU A 170 -8.44 4.47 -9.82
N ILE A 171 -8.39 5.01 -8.60
CA ILE A 171 -9.43 4.78 -7.59
C ILE A 171 -10.81 5.23 -8.11
N LEU A 172 -10.88 6.38 -8.79
CA LEU A 172 -12.15 6.88 -9.34
C LEU A 172 -12.71 6.01 -10.46
N SER A 173 -11.88 5.22 -11.13
CA SER A 173 -12.27 4.33 -12.24
C SER A 173 -12.24 2.85 -11.85
N ALA A 174 -12.11 2.54 -10.55
CA ALA A 174 -12.11 1.18 -10.05
C ALA A 174 -13.54 0.61 -10.02
N HIS A 175 -13.94 -0.02 -11.13
CA HIS A 175 -15.21 -0.71 -11.26
C HIS A 175 -15.00 -2.22 -11.40
N PRO A 176 -15.84 -3.05 -10.76
CA PRO A 176 -15.80 -4.49 -10.96
C PRO A 176 -15.96 -4.87 -12.44
N GLY A 177 -15.16 -5.83 -12.90
CA GLY A 177 -15.13 -6.32 -14.28
C GLY A 177 -14.31 -5.46 -15.25
N THR A 178 -13.73 -4.34 -14.81
CA THR A 178 -12.87 -3.49 -15.66
C THR A 178 -11.51 -3.21 -15.02
N ALA A 179 -10.54 -2.86 -15.85
CA ALA A 179 -9.20 -2.46 -15.43
C ALA A 179 -8.76 -1.19 -16.16
N ASP A 180 -9.36 -0.05 -15.79
CA ASP A 180 -9.06 1.24 -16.38
C ASP A 180 -7.77 1.83 -15.82
N LEU A 181 -6.70 1.81 -16.63
CA LEU A 181 -5.37 2.23 -16.21
C LEU A 181 -5.05 3.68 -16.62
N THR A 182 -4.43 4.44 -15.71
CA THR A 182 -3.98 5.81 -15.97
C THR A 182 -2.47 5.82 -16.24
N LEU A 183 -2.06 5.41 -17.44
CA LEU A 183 -0.64 5.23 -17.78
C LEU A 183 -0.01 6.37 -18.57
N ARG A 184 -0.70 6.87 -19.61
CA ARG A 184 -0.13 7.77 -20.64
C ARG A 184 0.57 9.00 -20.05
N LYS A 185 0.10 9.51 -18.90
CA LYS A 185 0.65 10.70 -18.24
C LYS A 185 1.57 10.38 -17.05
N ARG A 186 1.70 9.11 -16.64
CA ARG A 186 2.43 8.67 -15.44
C ARG A 186 3.84 8.18 -15.77
N LEU A 187 4.66 9.03 -16.38
CA LEU A 187 6.02 8.67 -16.79
C LEU A 187 7.09 8.88 -15.69
N GLY A 188 6.69 9.34 -14.50
CA GLY A 188 7.62 9.70 -13.43
C GLY A 188 8.46 8.53 -12.91
N PHE A 189 7.83 7.37 -12.72
CA PHE A 189 8.52 6.16 -12.26
C PHE A 189 9.46 5.58 -13.33
N ILE A 190 9.10 5.72 -14.61
CA ILE A 190 9.96 5.33 -15.75
C ILE A 190 11.21 6.21 -15.79
N LYS A 191 11.02 7.54 -15.69
CA LYS A 191 12.14 8.48 -15.64
C LYS A 191 13.07 8.19 -14.46
N LEU A 192 12.51 7.87 -13.30
CA LEU A 192 13.27 7.48 -12.11
C LEU A 192 14.05 6.18 -12.36
N ALA A 193 13.41 5.14 -12.91
CA ALA A 193 14.06 3.88 -13.21
C ALA A 193 15.27 4.07 -14.15
N ILE A 194 15.11 4.89 -15.20
CA ILE A 194 16.21 5.25 -16.11
C ILE A 194 17.33 6.00 -15.36
N GLN A 195 16.99 6.94 -14.47
CA GLN A 195 17.97 7.73 -13.72
C GLN A 195 18.80 6.86 -12.77
N GLU A 196 18.17 5.88 -12.14
CA GLU A 196 18.81 5.01 -11.14
C GLU A 196 19.33 3.68 -11.73
N GLY A 197 19.20 3.47 -13.05
CA GLY A 197 19.63 2.24 -13.71
C GLY A 197 18.85 0.99 -13.29
N ALA A 198 17.60 1.16 -12.83
CA ALA A 198 16.73 0.08 -12.39
C ALA A 198 15.85 -0.43 -13.54
N ASP A 199 15.67 -1.75 -13.62
CA ASP A 199 14.82 -2.38 -14.64
C ASP A 199 13.34 -2.24 -14.25
N LEU A 200 12.47 -1.99 -15.24
CA LEU A 200 11.02 -1.91 -15.02
C LEU A 200 10.40 -3.31 -15.04
N VAL A 201 9.61 -3.62 -14.01
CA VAL A 201 8.84 -4.87 -13.94
C VAL A 201 7.35 -4.52 -13.91
N PRO A 202 6.58 -4.81 -14.97
CA PRO A 202 5.14 -4.60 -14.96
C PRO A 202 4.48 -5.60 -14.00
N VAL A 203 3.54 -5.16 -13.19
CA VAL A 203 2.73 -6.05 -12.35
C VAL A 203 1.26 -5.76 -12.58
N PHE A 204 0.50 -6.77 -12.98
CA PHE A 204 -0.94 -6.68 -13.19
C PHE A 204 -1.71 -7.47 -12.14
N SER A 205 -2.81 -6.95 -11.61
CA SER A 205 -3.58 -7.58 -10.55
C SER A 205 -5.09 -7.38 -10.64
N GLY A 206 -5.86 -8.44 -10.40
CA GLY A 206 -7.33 -8.39 -10.36
C GLY A 206 -7.91 -7.73 -9.09
N GLU A 207 -7.52 -6.50 -8.76
CA GLU A 207 -7.96 -5.83 -7.52
C GLU A 207 -9.34 -5.17 -7.59
N ASN A 208 -9.80 -4.75 -8.78
CA ASN A 208 -10.99 -3.91 -8.91
C ASN A 208 -12.30 -4.61 -8.50
N ASP A 209 -12.31 -5.94 -8.44
CA ASP A 209 -13.53 -6.71 -8.14
C ASP A 209 -13.82 -6.83 -6.64
N ILE A 210 -12.91 -6.39 -5.77
CA ILE A 210 -13.06 -6.57 -4.31
C ILE A 210 -14.00 -5.54 -3.67
N LEU A 211 -14.26 -4.42 -4.33
CA LEU A 211 -15.12 -3.35 -3.82
C LEU A 211 -15.93 -2.76 -4.97
N SER A 212 -17.23 -2.57 -4.73
CA SER A 212 -18.05 -1.77 -5.64
C SER A 212 -18.13 -0.34 -5.11
N GLN A 213 -18.02 0.61 -6.03
CA GLN A 213 -18.32 2.01 -5.77
C GLN A 213 -19.64 2.38 -6.43
N LEU A 214 -20.33 3.38 -5.87
CA LEU A 214 -21.50 3.96 -6.54
C LEU A 214 -21.12 4.41 -7.96
N PRO A 215 -22.02 4.24 -8.95
CA PRO A 215 -21.80 4.72 -10.30
C PRO A 215 -21.45 6.21 -10.28
N ASN A 216 -20.24 6.52 -10.74
CA ASN A 216 -19.67 7.86 -10.71
C ASN A 216 -19.19 8.24 -12.11
N GLU A 217 -20.13 8.19 -13.07
CA GLU A 217 -19.86 8.56 -14.46
C GLU A 217 -19.22 9.95 -14.55
N LYS A 218 -18.28 10.10 -15.50
CA LYS A 218 -17.56 11.35 -15.72
C LYS A 218 -18.56 12.46 -16.05
N GLY A 219 -18.62 13.48 -15.19
CA GLY A 219 -19.55 14.61 -15.30
C GLY A 219 -20.71 14.57 -14.31
N SER A 220 -20.92 13.46 -13.59
CA SER A 220 -21.89 13.40 -12.50
C SER A 220 -21.50 14.29 -11.32
N VAL A 221 -22.49 14.73 -10.53
CA VAL A 221 -22.26 15.51 -9.30
C VAL A 221 -21.41 14.72 -8.31
N ILE A 222 -21.63 13.40 -8.22
CA ILE A 222 -20.84 12.49 -7.38
C ILE A 222 -19.39 12.46 -7.83
N TYR A 223 -19.12 12.32 -9.13
CA TYR A 223 -17.76 12.35 -9.67
C TYR A 223 -17.08 13.68 -9.40
N MET A 224 -17.76 14.81 -9.61
CA MET A 224 -17.19 16.15 -9.34
C MET A 224 -16.86 16.33 -7.86
N PHE A 225 -17.73 15.86 -6.96
CA PHE A 225 -17.49 15.90 -5.52
C PHE A 225 -16.31 15.01 -5.10
N GLN A 226 -16.28 13.76 -5.55
CA GLN A 226 -15.19 12.81 -5.27
C GLN A 226 -13.84 13.33 -5.80
N LYS A 227 -13.83 13.88 -7.02
CA LYS A 227 -12.65 14.49 -7.63
C LYS A 227 -12.16 15.69 -6.81
N LYS A 228 -13.07 16.54 -6.34
CA LYS A 228 -12.70 17.69 -5.48
C LYS A 228 -12.12 17.24 -4.15
N LEU A 229 -12.69 16.21 -3.51
CA LEU A 229 -12.12 15.63 -2.28
C LEU A 229 -10.74 15.02 -2.54
N LEU A 230 -10.58 14.32 -3.66
CA LEU A 230 -9.29 13.75 -4.07
C LEU A 230 -8.21 14.81 -4.27
N GLU A 231 -8.57 15.93 -4.91
CA GLU A 231 -7.65 17.07 -5.13
C GLU A 231 -7.30 17.78 -3.82
N MET A 232 -8.23 17.90 -2.88
CA MET A 232 -8.00 18.57 -1.59
C MET A 232 -7.23 17.70 -0.59
N PHE A 233 -7.52 16.40 -0.52
CA PHE A 233 -7.04 15.54 0.56
C PHE A 233 -6.07 14.44 0.09
N GLY A 234 -5.93 14.22 -1.22
CA GLY A 234 -5.10 13.16 -1.78
C GLY A 234 -5.67 11.74 -1.63
N PHE A 235 -6.88 11.61 -1.06
CA PHE A 235 -7.64 10.37 -0.97
C PHE A 235 -9.10 10.61 -1.36
N THR A 236 -9.74 9.63 -2.01
CA THR A 236 -11.16 9.72 -2.35
C THR A 236 -11.99 9.25 -1.15
N LEU A 237 -13.08 9.95 -0.86
CA LEU A 237 -14.17 9.39 -0.05
C LEU A 237 -15.10 8.66 -1.01
N SER A 238 -14.65 7.51 -1.52
CA SER A 238 -15.52 6.64 -2.30
C SER A 238 -16.59 6.09 -1.36
N LEU A 239 -17.87 6.24 -1.73
CA LEU A 239 -18.96 5.57 -1.02
C LEU A 239 -18.89 4.10 -1.40
N LEU A 240 -18.11 3.36 -0.61
CA LEU A 240 -17.82 1.96 -0.83
C LEU A 240 -19.00 1.11 -0.39
N HIS A 241 -19.40 0.21 -1.28
CA HIS A 241 -20.32 -0.86 -0.96
C HIS A 241 -19.54 -2.16 -0.90
N GLY A 242 -19.47 -2.71 0.30
CA GLY A 242 -18.98 -4.05 0.54
C GLY A 242 -19.97 -4.82 1.40
N ARG A 243 -19.45 -5.72 2.21
CA ARG A 243 -20.20 -6.56 3.14
C ARG A 243 -20.03 -6.09 4.58
N GLY A 244 -20.98 -6.44 5.44
CA GLY A 244 -20.87 -6.24 6.88
C GLY A 244 -20.06 -7.36 7.55
N LEU A 245 -19.84 -7.20 8.85
CA LEU A 245 -19.19 -8.21 9.69
C LEU A 245 -20.03 -9.50 9.80
N LEU A 246 -21.36 -9.38 9.75
CA LEU A 246 -22.32 -10.48 9.97
C LEU A 246 -23.30 -10.69 8.80
N ASN A 247 -23.30 -9.81 7.79
CA ASN A 247 -24.17 -9.91 6.62
C ASN A 247 -23.36 -9.67 5.32
N TYR A 248 -23.84 -10.21 4.19
CA TYR A 248 -23.19 -10.03 2.89
C TYR A 248 -23.70 -8.81 2.10
N ASN A 249 -24.82 -8.21 2.54
CA ASN A 249 -25.60 -7.28 1.71
C ASN A 249 -25.30 -5.80 1.96
N LEU A 250 -24.67 -5.44 3.09
CA LEU A 250 -24.37 -4.03 3.40
C LEU A 250 -23.22 -3.90 4.41
N GLY A 251 -22.12 -3.25 4.01
CA GLY A 251 -21.08 -2.83 4.96
C GLY A 251 -19.81 -2.28 4.31
N LEU A 252 -18.81 -2.02 5.14
CA LEU A 252 -17.54 -1.40 4.73
C LEU A 252 -16.41 -2.41 4.46
N LEU A 253 -16.63 -3.71 4.71
CA LEU A 253 -15.61 -4.72 4.45
C LEU A 253 -15.64 -5.13 2.97
N PRO A 254 -14.48 -5.25 2.30
CA PRO A 254 -14.45 -5.69 0.91
C PRO A 254 -15.01 -7.11 0.69
N TYR A 255 -15.50 -7.35 -0.52
CA TYR A 255 -16.00 -8.64 -0.97
C TYR A 255 -14.89 -9.68 -1.00
N ARG A 256 -15.29 -10.94 -0.79
CA ARG A 256 -14.37 -12.08 -0.78
C ARG A 256 -14.10 -12.56 -2.21
N GLN A 257 -13.32 -11.81 -2.95
CA GLN A 257 -12.92 -12.17 -4.32
C GLN A 257 -11.45 -12.56 -4.39
N ARG A 258 -11.10 -13.41 -5.37
CA ARG A 258 -9.73 -13.85 -5.61
C ARG A 258 -8.94 -12.69 -6.23
N ILE A 259 -7.77 -12.40 -5.66
CA ILE A 259 -6.82 -11.45 -6.25
C ILE A 259 -5.59 -12.23 -6.73
N THR A 260 -5.31 -12.17 -8.02
CA THR A 260 -4.09 -12.75 -8.60
C THR A 260 -3.25 -11.60 -9.16
N ALA A 261 -2.03 -11.46 -8.65
CA ALA A 261 -1.03 -10.58 -9.24
C ALA A 261 -0.10 -11.40 -10.14
N VAL A 262 0.20 -10.88 -11.31
CA VAL A 262 1.13 -11.47 -12.29
C VAL A 262 2.31 -10.51 -12.42
N VAL A 263 3.51 -11.06 -12.24
CA VAL A 263 4.80 -10.35 -12.19
C VAL A 263 5.73 -10.88 -13.26
#